data_AF-A0A6A8QAC7-F1
#
_entry.id   AF-A0A6A8QAC7-F1
#
_cell.length_a   1.000
_cell.length_b   1.000
_cell.length_c   1.000
_cell.angle_alpha   90.00
_cell.angle_beta   90.00
_cell.angle_gamma   90.00
#
_symmetry.space_group_name_H-M   'P 1'
#
loop_
_entity.id
_entity.type
_entity.pdbx_description
1 polymer ?
#
loop_
_entity_poly.entity_id
_entity_poly.type
_entity_poly.pdbx_seq_one_letter_code
_entity_poly.pdbx_strand_id
1 'polypeptide(L)' 'MAKRIIWAPQAVADRIQILDYWYKRRGTKDYSSKLDEMFKETIQLLSRFPQIGRKLDNREERVFLRIVTRFFI' A
#
# COMPACT_ATOMS: atom_id res chain seq x y z
N MET A 1 6.32 -19.41 -5.25
CA MET A 1 7.15 -18.52 -6.10
C MET A 1 6.50 -17.14 -6.14
N ALA A 2 7.26 -16.07 -5.95
CA ALA A 2 6.73 -14.70 -5.91
C ALA A 2 6.34 -14.20 -7.31
N LYS A 3 5.20 -13.51 -7.45
CA LYS A 3 4.70 -12.94 -8.71
C LYS A 3 5.23 -11.52 -8.91
N ARG A 4 5.51 -11.13 -10.16
CA ARG A 4 5.88 -9.75 -10.50
C ARG A 4 4.69 -8.81 -10.26
N ILE A 5 4.94 -7.70 -9.57
CA ILE A 5 3.96 -6.64 -9.36
C ILE A 5 4.17 -5.58 -10.45
N ILE A 6 3.08 -5.21 -11.13
CA ILE A 6 3.06 -4.14 -12.13
C ILE A 6 2.11 -3.07 -11.60
N TRP A 7 2.58 -1.82 -11.57
CA TRP A 7 1.81 -0.70 -11.06
C TRP A 7 1.12 0.05 -12.20
N ALA A 8 -0.14 0.41 -12.00
CA ALA A 8 -0.77 1.43 -12.81
C ALA A 8 -0.07 2.78 -12.55
N PRO A 9 0.09 3.65 -13.57
CA PRO A 9 0.68 4.98 -13.40
C PRO A 9 -0.03 5.81 -12.31
N GLN A 10 -1.36 5.72 -12.23
CA GLN A 10 -2.17 6.38 -11.21
C GLN A 10 -1.80 5.89 -9.81
N ALA A 11 -1.65 4.58 -9.62
CA ALA A 11 -1.29 4.02 -8.31
C ALA A 11 0.12 4.45 -7.84
N VAL A 12 1.05 4.70 -8.77
CA VAL A 12 2.36 5.30 -8.44
C VAL A 12 2.18 6.74 -7.97
N ALA A 13 1.39 7.54 -8.69
CA ALA A 13 1.09 8.92 -8.33
C ALA A 13 0.38 9.01 -6.97
N ASP A 14 -0.62 8.16 -6.72
CA ASP A 14 -1.37 8.10 -5.45
C ASP A 14 -0.44 7.81 -4.27
N ARG A 15 0.47 6.83 -4.43
CA ARG A 15 1.46 6.51 -3.39
C ARG A 15 2.34 7.73 -3.07
N ILE A 16 2.81 8.45 -4.09
CA ILE A 16 3.63 9.65 -3.89
C ILE A 16 2.84 10.73 -3.15
N GLN A 17 1.60 11.00 -3.57
CA GLN A 17 0.74 12.00 -2.96
C GLN A 17 0.43 11.69 -1.49
N ILE A 18 0.16 10.43 -1.16
CA ILE A 18 -0.09 10.00 0.23
C ILE A 18 1.14 10.26 1.12
N LEU A 19 2.33 9.89 0.65
CA LEU A 19 3.57 10.10 1.41
C LEU A 19 3.91 11.58 1.59
N ASP A 20 3.73 12.37 0.53
CA ASP A 20 3.97 13.82 0.54
C ASP A 20 2.98 14.56 1.46
N TYR A 21 1.71 14.18 1.45
CA TYR A 21 0.70 14.73 2.35
C TYR A 21 1.11 14.58 3.82
N TRP A 22 1.54 13.38 4.22
CA TRP A 22 1.94 13.15 5.61
C TRP A 22 3.25 13.82 5.98
N TYR A 23 4.19 13.92 5.03
CA TYR A 23 5.42 14.69 5.22
C TYR A 23 5.10 16.17 5.47
N LYS A 24 4.26 16.78 4.62
CA LYS A 24 3.83 18.18 4.76
C LYS A 24 3.06 18.42 6.05
N ARG A 25 2.17 17.50 6.43
CA ARG A 25 1.33 17.64 7.62
C ARG A 25 2.12 17.55 8.93
N ARG A 26 3.09 16.62 9.02
CA ARG A 26 3.86 16.40 10.26
C ARG A 26 5.15 17.23 10.31
N GLY A 27 5.64 17.70 9.18
CA GLY A 27 6.91 18.43 9.05
C GLY A 27 8.16 17.56 9.11
N THR A 28 8.03 16.28 9.49
CA THR A 28 9.13 15.31 9.53
C THR A 28 8.85 14.10 8.64
N LYS A 29 9.92 13.40 8.24
CA LYS A 29 9.84 12.21 7.37
C LYS A 29 9.57 10.92 8.12
N ASP A 30 9.61 10.90 9.45
CA ASP A 30 9.51 9.66 10.23
C ASP A 30 8.23 8.88 9.93
N TYR A 31 7.12 9.59 9.80
CA TYR A 31 5.82 8.97 9.51
C TYR A 31 5.74 8.48 8.06
N SER A 32 6.11 9.32 7.09
CA SER A 32 6.05 8.94 5.68
C SER A 32 7.00 7.80 5.35
N SER A 33 8.20 7.76 5.95
CA SER A 33 9.14 6.63 5.81
C SER A 33 8.55 5.33 6.34
N LYS A 34 7.96 5.33 7.55
CA LYS A 34 7.29 4.15 8.12
C LYS A 34 6.13 3.68 7.25
N LEU A 35 5.34 4.62 6.72
CA LEU A 35 4.24 4.31 5.81
C LEU A 35 4.75 3.68 4.50
N ASP A 36 5.86 4.19 3.96
CA ASP A 36 6.50 3.64 2.77
C ASP A 36 7.01 2.20 2.96
N GLU A 37 7.58 1.90 4.13
CA GLU A 37 7.96 0.54 4.52
C GLU A 37 6.74 -0.39 4.58
N MET A 38 5.63 0.07 5.16
CA MET A 38 4.40 -0.71 5.19
C MET A 38 3.85 -1.00 3.79
N PHE A 39 3.96 -0.05 2.85
CA PHE A 39 3.64 -0.31 1.45
C PHE A 39 4.54 -1.42 0.90
N LYS A 40 5.87 -1.33 1.08
CA LYS A 40 6.83 -2.34 0.58
C LYS A 40 6.53 -3.74 1.13
N GLU A 41 6.28 -3.86 2.43
CA GLU A 41 5.89 -5.14 3.05
C GLU A 41 4.60 -5.70 2.47
N THR A 42 3.59 -4.84 2.28
CA THR A 42 2.30 -5.25 1.70
C THR A 42 2.48 -5.76 0.27
N ILE A 43 3.33 -5.11 -0.51
CA ILE A 43 3.62 -5.50 -1.89
C ILE A 43 4.33 -6.86 -1.94
N GLN A 44 5.28 -7.09 -1.04
CA GLN A 44 5.93 -8.39 -0.91
C GLN A 44 4.94 -9.50 -0.53
N LEU A 45 4.00 -9.21 0.37
CA LEU A 45 2.94 -10.14 0.75
C LEU A 45 2.03 -10.47 -0.44
N LEU A 46 1.55 -9.46 -1.17
CA LEU A 46 0.70 -9.64 -2.36
C LEU A 46 1.42 -10.42 -3.47
N SER A 47 2.71 -10.18 -3.65
CA SER A 47 3.56 -10.92 -4.59
C SER A 47 3.64 -12.41 -4.24
N ARG A 48 3.73 -12.75 -2.94
CA ARG A 48 3.80 -14.14 -2.46
C ARG A 48 2.43 -14.82 -2.43
N PHE A 49 1.37 -14.06 -2.14
CA PHE A 49 0.01 -14.58 -1.96
C PHE A 49 -1.01 -13.77 -2.79
N PRO A 50 -1.06 -13.95 -4.13
CA PRO A 50 -1.91 -13.12 -5.00
C PRO A 50 -3.43 -13.22 -4.72
N GLN A 51 -3.86 -14.30 -4.05
CA GLN A 51 -5.28 -14.57 -3.77
C GLN A 51 -5.73 -14.10 -2.37
N ILE A 52 -4.85 -13.43 -1.60
CA ILE A 52 -5.14 -13.02 -0.22
C ILE A 52 -6.23 -11.91 -0.12
N GLY A 53 -6.45 -11.16 -1.19
CA GLY A 53 -7.52 -10.17 -1.26
C GLY A 53 -8.90 -10.82 -1.43
N ARG A 54 -9.94 -10.16 -0.93
CA ARG A 54 -11.34 -10.57 -1.13
C ARG A 54 -11.72 -10.36 -2.60
N LYS A 55 -12.21 -11.41 -3.27
CA LYS A 55 -12.81 -11.31 -4.60
C LYS A 55 -14.14 -10.57 -4.48
N LEU A 56 -14.38 -9.61 -5.36
CA LEU A 56 -15.67 -8.92 -5.44
C LEU A 56 -16.67 -9.78 -6.23
N ASP A 57 -17.94 -9.71 -5.84
CA ASP A 57 -18.98 -10.47 -6.53
C ASP A 57 -19.08 -10.02 -7.99
N ASN A 58 -19.12 -11.00 -8.91
CA ASN A 58 -19.17 -10.79 -10.36
C ASN A 58 -18.00 -9.98 -10.96
N ARG A 59 -16.82 -10.00 -10.30
CA ARG A 59 -15.63 -9.26 -10.72
C ARG A 59 -14.38 -10.12 -10.60
N GLU A 60 -13.39 -9.90 -11.47
CA GLU A 60 -12.09 -10.59 -11.39
C GLU A 60 -11.12 -9.89 -10.42
N GLU A 61 -11.41 -8.63 -10.10
CA GLU A 61 -10.64 -7.81 -9.19
C GLU A 61 -10.75 -8.31 -7.74
N ARG A 62 -9.66 -8.08 -7.00
CA ARG A 62 -9.57 -8.38 -5.57
C ARG A 62 -9.22 -7.13 -4.80
N VAL A 63 -9.86 -6.98 -3.63
CA VAL A 63 -9.57 -5.89 -2.71
C VAL A 63 -8.82 -6.46 -1.50
N PHE A 64 -7.66 -5.88 -1.20
CA PHE A 64 -6.89 -6.18 -0.01
C PHE A 64 -6.85 -4.93 0.88
N LEU A 65 -7.28 -5.07 2.13
CA LEU A 65 -7.29 -3.99 3.11
C LEU A 65 -6.27 -4.30 4.20
N ARG A 66 -5.36 -3.36 4.46
CA ARG A 66 -4.46 -3.39 5.61
C ARG A 66 -4.83 -2.26 6.55
N ILE A 67 -5.38 -2.60 7.71
CA ILE A 67 -5.69 -1.63 8.76
C ILE A 67 -4.39 -1.24 9.47
N VAL A 68 -4.18 0.06 9.64
CA VAL A 68 -2.98 0.63 10.26
C VAL A 68 -3.41 1.46 11.47
N THR A 69 -3.32 0.90 12.67
CA THR A 69 -3.80 1.57 13.91
C THR A 69 -2.69 2.13 14.78
N ARG A 70 -1.44 1.64 14.66
CA ARG A 70 -0.35 1.94 15.61
C ARG A 70 0.39 3.27 15.39
N PHE A 71 0.07 4.05 14.37
CA PHE A 71 0.84 5.27 14.05
C PHE A 71 0.10 6.59 14.32
N PHE A 72 -1.13 6.54 14.84
CA PHE A 72 -1.96 7.72 15.11
C PHE A 72 -1.75 8.34 16.50
N ILE A 73 -0.65 8.00 17.18
CA ILE A 73 -0.27 8.56 18.50
C ILE A 73 0.94 9.47 18.33
#